data_AF-A0A8U0A7Y7-F1
#
_entry.id   AF-A0A8U0A7Y7-F1
#
_cell.length_a   1.000
_cell.length_b   1.000
_cell.length_c   1.000
_cell.angle_alpha   90.00
_cell.angle_beta   90.00
_cell.angle_gamma   90.00
#
_symmetry.space_group_name_H-M   'P 1'
#
loop_
_entity.id
_entity.type
_entity.pdbx_description
1 polymer ?
#
loop_
_entity_poly.entity_id
_entity_poly.type
_entity_poly.pdbx_seq_one_letter_code
_entity_poly.pdbx_strand_id
1 'polypeptide(L)'
;MRRAFNRDLSSYRKQFGSAEQTAQAERRGVWAFDRAPATPVPTPTTGADRDCSDFETRAEAQQFFETHDPANDPHRLDADGNGQACELLPY
;
A
#
# COMPACT_ATOMS: atom_id res chain seq x y z
N MET A 1 -31.52 9.74 33.19
CA MET A 1 -30.26 9.14 33.67
C MET A 1 -29.42 8.78 32.45
N ARG A 2 -28.31 9.50 32.17
CA ARG A 2 -27.39 9.14 31.07
C ARG A 2 -26.22 8.37 31.69
N ARG A 3 -26.07 7.08 31.37
CA ARG A 3 -24.92 6.27 31.80
C ARG A 3 -23.70 6.69 30.98
N ALA A 4 -22.68 7.23 31.64
CA ALA A 4 -21.40 7.54 31.03
C ALA A 4 -20.64 6.23 30.77
N PHE A 5 -20.48 5.85 29.50
CA PHE A 5 -19.56 4.77 29.10
C PHE A 5 -18.13 5.32 29.03
N ASN A 6 -17.49 5.49 30.19
CA ASN A 6 -16.04 5.68 30.26
C ASN A 6 -15.37 4.30 30.26
N ARG A 7 -15.23 3.66 29.09
CA ARG A 7 -14.28 2.55 28.91
C ARG A 7 -12.91 3.17 28.72
N ASP A 8 -12.18 3.34 29.82
CA ASP A 8 -10.79 3.80 29.82
C ASP A 8 -9.93 2.81 29.01
N LEU A 9 -9.47 3.23 27.83
CA LEU A 9 -8.58 2.45 26.97
C LEU A 9 -7.25 2.11 27.67
N SER A 10 -6.86 2.89 28.69
CA SER A 10 -5.64 2.65 29.47
C SER A 10 -5.78 1.44 30.41
N SER A 11 -6.98 1.12 30.88
CA SER A 11 -7.30 -0.11 31.61
C SER A 11 -7.03 -1.35 30.75
N TYR A 12 -7.37 -1.31 29.46
CA TYR A 12 -7.08 -2.39 28.52
C TYR A 12 -5.59 -2.53 28.24
N ARG A 13 -4.85 -1.43 28.03
CA ARG A 13 -3.40 -1.48 27.81
C ARG A 13 -2.65 -2.16 28.98
N LYS A 14 -3.07 -1.89 30.21
CA LYS A 14 -2.51 -2.57 31.41
C LYS A 14 -2.84 -4.07 31.42
N GLN A 15 -4.04 -4.45 30.99
CA GLN A 15 -4.45 -5.86 30.92
C GLN A 15 -3.70 -6.63 29.83
N PHE A 16 -3.34 -5.99 28.72
CA PHE A 16 -2.59 -6.64 27.62
C PHE A 16 -1.07 -6.59 27.80
N GLY A 17 -0.54 -5.69 28.62
CA GLY A 17 0.91 -5.52 28.78
C GLY A 17 1.66 -6.78 29.25
N SER A 18 1.04 -7.63 30.07
CA SER A 18 1.65 -8.91 30.48
C SER A 18 1.71 -9.89 29.30
N ALA A 19 0.63 -10.01 28.53
CA ALA A 19 0.57 -10.87 27.35
C ALA A 19 1.55 -10.40 26.26
N GLU A 20 1.71 -9.08 26.09
CA GLU A 20 2.70 -8.49 25.20
C GLU A 20 4.13 -8.84 25.63
N GLN A 21 4.44 -8.72 26.93
CA GLN A 21 5.76 -9.06 27.47
C GLN A 21 6.09 -10.55 27.31
N THR A 22 5.15 -11.45 27.57
CA THR A 22 5.34 -12.89 27.34
C THR A 22 5.54 -13.19 25.86
N ALA A 23 4.74 -12.60 24.97
CA ALA A 23 4.88 -12.82 23.53
C ALA A 23 6.24 -12.32 23.00
N GLN A 24 6.77 -11.23 23.55
CA GLN A 24 8.11 -10.72 23.26
C GLN A 24 9.20 -11.65 23.79
N ALA A 25 9.15 -12.01 25.07
CA ALA A 25 10.16 -12.85 25.72
C ALA A 25 10.28 -14.25 25.09
N GLU A 26 9.13 -14.81 24.69
CA GLU A 26 9.06 -16.13 24.05
C GLU A 26 9.12 -16.05 22.52
N ARG A 27 9.29 -14.86 21.95
CA ARG A 27 9.42 -14.64 20.51
C ARG A 27 8.27 -15.29 19.73
N ARG A 28 7.03 -15.05 20.16
CA ARG A 28 5.83 -15.59 19.51
C ARG A 28 5.23 -14.59 18.52
N GLY A 29 4.78 -15.09 17.37
CA GLY A 29 4.10 -14.29 16.36
C GLY A 29 4.97 -13.19 15.77
N VAL A 30 4.50 -11.94 15.81
CA VAL A 30 5.24 -10.78 15.26
C VAL A 30 6.61 -10.53 15.90
N TRP A 31 6.87 -11.13 17.07
CA TRP A 31 8.15 -11.08 17.79
C TRP A 31 9.09 -12.24 17.47
N ALA A 32 8.63 -13.21 16.66
CA ALA A 32 9.38 -14.41 16.26
C ALA A 32 10.42 -14.14 15.17
N PHE A 33 10.30 -13.03 14.44
CA PHE A 33 11.21 -12.71 13.37
C PHE A 33 12.56 -12.32 13.97
N ASP A 34 13.51 -13.25 13.96
CA ASP A 34 14.92 -12.92 14.00
C ASP A 34 15.17 -11.84 12.96
N ARG A 35 15.97 -10.85 13.37
CA ARG A 35 16.42 -9.70 12.59
C ARG A 35 17.33 -10.13 11.43
N ALA A 36 17.03 -11.26 10.79
CA ALA A 36 17.42 -11.48 9.42
C ALA A 36 16.87 -10.28 8.64
N PRO A 37 17.68 -9.62 7.81
CA PRO A 37 17.10 -8.72 6.83
C PRO A 37 16.07 -9.59 6.10
N ALA A 38 14.80 -9.17 6.12
CA ALA A 38 13.88 -9.65 5.11
C ALA A 38 14.60 -9.34 3.80
N THR A 39 15.19 -10.34 3.15
CA THR A 39 15.55 -10.19 1.75
C THR A 39 14.23 -9.79 1.13
N PRO A 40 14.08 -8.55 0.63
CA PRO A 40 12.89 -8.22 -0.12
C PRO A 40 12.84 -9.29 -1.20
N VAL A 41 11.82 -10.14 -1.15
CA VAL A 41 11.53 -11.00 -2.29
C VAL A 41 11.42 -9.99 -3.43
N PRO A 42 12.29 -10.04 -4.45
CA PRO A 42 12.19 -9.08 -5.53
C PRO A 42 10.81 -9.27 -6.13
N THR A 43 9.92 -8.32 -5.85
CA THR A 43 8.65 -8.22 -6.54
C THR A 43 9.04 -8.17 -8.01
N PRO A 44 8.45 -9.01 -8.89
CA PRO A 44 8.68 -8.85 -10.31
C PRO A 44 8.28 -7.42 -10.66
N THR A 45 9.29 -6.57 -10.88
CA THR A 45 9.09 -5.18 -11.22
C THR A 45 8.81 -5.22 -12.70
N THR A 46 7.54 -5.36 -13.05
CA THR A 46 7.03 -5.25 -14.42
C THR A 46 7.35 -3.84 -14.91
N GLY A 47 8.58 -3.60 -15.37
CA GLY A 47 9.07 -2.26 -15.70
C GLY A 47 9.12 -1.31 -14.51
N ALA A 48 9.90 -0.24 -14.64
CA ALA A 48 9.76 0.89 -13.72
C ALA A 48 8.33 1.44 -13.85
N ASP A 49 7.73 1.80 -12.72
CA ASP A 49 6.43 2.49 -12.71
C ASP A 49 6.52 3.78 -13.55
N ARG A 50 5.44 4.12 -14.25
CA ARG A 50 5.36 5.30 -15.08
C ARG A 50 4.20 6.15 -14.64
N ASP A 51 4.48 7.41 -14.37
CA ASP A 51 3.50 8.42 -14.03
C ASP A 51 3.18 9.29 -15.26
N CYS A 52 2.09 10.04 -15.21
CA CYS A 52 1.76 10.99 -16.28
C CYS A 52 2.86 12.04 -16.53
N SER A 53 3.71 12.34 -15.54
CA SER A 53 4.85 13.25 -15.72
C SER A 53 6.00 12.68 -16.56
N ASP A 54 5.97 11.38 -16.87
CA ASP A 54 6.97 10.72 -17.71
C ASP A 54 6.68 10.86 -19.22
N PHE A 55 5.56 11.48 -19.59
CA PHE A 55 5.11 11.63 -20.97
C PHE A 55 4.93 13.11 -21.32
N GLU A 56 5.31 13.50 -22.54
CA GLU A 56 5.13 14.88 -23.00
C GLU A 56 3.70 15.14 -23.50
N THR A 57 3.06 14.09 -24.05
CA THR A 57 1.73 14.17 -24.67
C THR A 57 0.81 13.06 -24.20
N ARG A 58 -0.49 13.32 -24.29
CA ARG A 58 -1.53 12.32 -24.05
C ARG A 58 -1.41 11.12 -25.00
N ALA A 59 -0.97 11.35 -26.24
CA ALA A 59 -0.80 10.29 -27.23
C ALA A 59 0.30 9.28 -26.83
N GLU A 60 1.43 9.76 -26.29
CA GLU A 60 2.48 8.88 -25.77
C GLU A 60 2.02 8.09 -24.56
N ALA A 61 1.35 8.75 -23.61
CA ALA A 61 0.81 8.09 -22.42
C ALA A 61 -0.23 7.02 -22.79
N GLN A 62 -1.11 7.31 -23.74
CA GLN A 62 -2.13 6.36 -24.23
C GLN A 62 -1.49 5.12 -24.86
N GLN A 63 -0.46 5.30 -25.70
CA GLN A 63 0.22 4.17 -26.33
C GLN A 63 0.92 3.27 -25.29
N PHE A 64 1.49 3.87 -24.25
CA PHE A 64 2.07 3.11 -23.15
C PHE A 64 0.99 2.36 -22.35
N PHE A 65 -0.11 3.01 -21.99
CA PHE A 65 -1.24 2.42 -21.27
C PHE A 65 -1.82 1.20 -22.01
N GLU A 66 -2.05 1.32 -23.31
CA GLU A 66 -2.59 0.23 -24.14
C GLU A 66 -1.66 -0.98 -24.25
N THR A 67 -0.36 -0.79 -24.05
CA THR A 67 0.66 -1.86 -24.15
C THR A 67 1.02 -2.51 -22.81
N HIS A 68 0.61 -1.92 -21.68
CA HIS A 68 1.09 -2.30 -20.33
C HIS A 68 0.00 -2.75 -19.35
N ASP A 69 -1.14 -3.22 -19.87
CA ASP A 69 -2.33 -3.72 -19.13
C ASP A 69 -3.35 -2.63 -18.73
N PRO A 70 -4.13 -2.13 -19.71
CA PRO A 70 -5.15 -1.10 -19.47
C PRO A 70 -6.31 -1.59 -18.60
N ALA A 71 -6.48 -2.90 -18.43
CA ALA A 71 -7.58 -3.46 -17.63
C ALA A 71 -7.30 -3.38 -16.12
N ASN A 72 -6.03 -3.55 -15.73
CA ASN A 72 -5.61 -3.46 -14.33
C ASN A 72 -4.98 -2.12 -13.97
N ASP A 73 -4.62 -1.31 -14.97
CA ASP A 73 -3.96 0.00 -14.86
C ASP A 73 -2.88 0.03 -13.75
N PRO A 74 -1.85 -0.83 -13.85
CA PRO A 74 -0.84 -0.96 -12.80
C PRO A 74 -0.05 0.34 -12.60
N HIS A 75 0.06 1.14 -13.66
CA HIS A 75 0.73 2.43 -13.70
C HIS A 75 -0.18 3.60 -13.34
N ARG A 76 -1.47 3.34 -13.07
CA ARG A 76 -2.47 4.31 -12.63
C ARG A 76 -2.58 5.53 -13.57
N LEU A 77 -2.42 5.29 -14.87
CA LEU A 77 -2.45 6.32 -15.90
C LEU A 77 -3.88 6.74 -16.27
N ASP A 78 -4.87 5.88 -16.03
CA ASP A 78 -6.29 6.11 -16.25
C ASP A 78 -7.04 6.14 -14.90
N ALA A 79 -6.91 7.27 -14.20
CA ALA A 79 -7.39 7.40 -12.83
C ALA A 79 -8.91 7.30 -12.67
N ASP A 80 -9.68 7.62 -13.72
CA ASP A 80 -11.14 7.55 -13.72
C ASP A 80 -11.69 6.28 -14.40
N GLY A 81 -10.83 5.51 -15.07
CA GLY A 81 -11.17 4.21 -15.66
C GLY A 81 -11.99 4.37 -16.95
N ASN A 82 -11.82 5.48 -17.67
CA ASN A 82 -12.61 5.79 -18.85
C ASN A 82 -11.93 5.29 -20.16
N GLY A 83 -10.73 4.73 -20.06
CA GLY A 83 -9.90 4.23 -21.15
C GLY A 83 -8.96 5.27 -21.76
N GLN A 84 -8.92 6.50 -21.24
CA GLN A 84 -8.00 7.56 -21.66
C GLN A 84 -6.95 7.84 -20.60
N ALA A 85 -5.69 7.54 -20.93
CA ALA A 85 -4.57 7.80 -20.05
C ALA A 85 -4.25 9.31 -20.00
N CYS A 86 -3.95 9.80 -18.79
CA CYS A 86 -3.34 11.10 -18.54
C CYS A 86 -4.03 12.27 -19.26
N GLU A 87 -5.35 12.39 -19.13
CA GLU A 87 -6.17 13.40 -19.81
C GLU A 87 -5.78 14.87 -19.54
N LEU A 88 -4.93 15.11 -18.54
CA LEU A 88 -4.38 16.43 -18.19
C LEU A 88 -3.19 16.85 -19.05
N LEU A 89 -2.58 15.93 -19.80
CA LEU A 89 -1.47 16.23 -20.70
C LEU A 89 -1.94 16.93 -21.97
N PRO A 90 -1.07 17.73 -22.62
CA PRO A 90 -1.33 18.26 -23.94
C PRO A 90 -1.68 17.16 -24.96
N TYR A 91 -2.56 17.49 -25.89
CA TYR A 91 -2.93 16.63 -27.02
C TYR A 91 -1.77 16.42 -27.99
#